data_AF-A0A8D2PGC0-F1
#
_entry.id   AF-A0A8D2PGC0-F1
#
_cell.length_a   1.000
_cell.length_b   1.000
_cell.length_c   1.000
_cell.angle_alpha   90.00
_cell.angle_beta   90.00
_cell.angle_gamma   90.00
#
_symmetry.space_group_name_H-M   'P 1'
#
loop_
_entity.id
_entity.type
_entity.pdbx_description
1 polymer ?
#
loop_
_entity_poly.entity_id
_entity_poly.type
_entity_poly.pdbx_seq_one_letter_code
_entity_poly.pdbx_strand_id
1 'polypeptide(L)'
;MPEEHSHTIMAVDELQAIIQRCQILEEADFKGEDFNLFQVAGQKCLEDGYAAQLLEVIQNEKNKVIIKNMGWNLISPLVRCIFMYKQEDDKREHCLRILDQLAQVWF
;
A
#
# COMPACT_ATOMS: atom_id res chain seq x y z
N MET A 1 -34.18 10.21 -7.23
CA MET A 1 -33.86 10.19 -5.79
C MET A 1 -32.46 10.74 -5.67
N PRO A 2 -32.18 11.72 -4.80
CA PRO A 2 -30.83 12.28 -4.73
C PRO A 2 -29.92 11.23 -4.11
N GLU A 3 -28.87 10.88 -4.83
CA GLU A 3 -27.82 9.97 -4.37
C GLU A 3 -27.13 10.60 -3.16
N GLU A 4 -27.26 9.93 -2.01
CA GLU A 4 -26.47 10.23 -0.82
C GLU A 4 -24.99 10.11 -1.20
N HIS A 5 -24.36 11.26 -1.44
CA HIS A 5 -22.91 11.38 -1.50
C HIS A 5 -22.38 11.20 -0.08
N SER A 6 -22.32 9.94 0.37
CA SER A 6 -21.47 9.58 1.50
C SER A 6 -20.04 9.89 1.08
N HIS A 7 -19.42 10.88 1.72
CA HIS A 7 -17.98 11.13 1.65
C HIS A 7 -17.24 9.94 2.28
N THR A 8 -17.24 8.79 1.60
CA THR A 8 -16.48 7.60 1.98
C THR A 8 -15.13 7.75 1.33
N ILE A 9 -14.13 8.21 2.08
CA ILE A 9 -12.76 8.27 1.60
C ILE A 9 -12.32 6.83 1.30
N MET A 10 -11.89 6.54 0.06
CA MET A 10 -11.42 5.20 -0.29
C MET A 10 -10.09 4.92 0.40
N ALA A 11 -9.80 3.67 0.75
CA ALA A 11 -8.52 3.29 1.35
C ALA A 11 -7.31 3.76 0.51
N VAL A 12 -7.47 3.75 -0.82
CA VAL A 12 -6.47 4.24 -1.77
C VAL A 12 -6.24 5.75 -1.62
N ASP A 13 -7.28 6.54 -1.36
CA ASP A 13 -7.15 7.99 -1.19
C ASP A 13 -6.35 8.33 0.07
N GLU A 14 -6.59 7.60 1.17
CA GLU A 14 -5.81 7.73 2.41
C GLU A 14 -4.34 7.40 2.17
N LEU A 15 -4.05 6.29 1.49
CA LEU A 15 -2.68 5.91 1.13
C LEU A 15 -2.02 6.97 0.24
N GLN A 16 -2.73 7.48 -0.77
CA GLN A 16 -2.20 8.51 -1.66
C GLN A 16 -1.88 9.81 -0.92
N ALA A 17 -2.73 10.23 0.02
CA ALA A 17 -2.47 11.42 0.84
C ALA A 17 -1.18 11.26 1.68
N ILE A 18 -0.97 10.07 2.26
CA ILE A 18 0.25 9.75 3.02
C ILE A 18 1.48 9.76 2.10
N ILE A 19 1.39 9.13 0.92
CA ILE A 19 2.47 9.13 -0.08
C ILE A 19 2.83 10.55 -0.51
N GLN A 20 1.84 11.37 -0.87
CA GLN A 20 2.05 12.76 -1.29
C GLN A 20 2.73 13.60 -0.20
N ARG A 21 2.31 13.42 1.06
CA ARG A 21 2.99 14.05 2.21
C ARG A 21 4.44 13.57 2.33
N CYS A 22 4.72 12.28 2.15
CA CYS A 22 6.08 11.76 2.27
C CYS A 22 6.98 12.15 1.09
N GLN A 23 6.42 12.36 -0.11
CA GLN A 23 7.16 12.77 -1.32
C GLN A 23 7.84 14.14 -1.18
N ILE A 24 7.33 15.02 -0.30
CA ILE A 24 7.91 16.35 -0.07
C ILE A 24 8.92 16.37 1.08
N LEU A 25 9.12 15.26 1.78
CA LEU A 25 10.08 15.12 2.87
C LEU A 25 11.40 14.54 2.36
N GLU A 26 12.51 14.91 3.00
CA GLU A 26 13.77 14.18 2.82
C GLU A 26 13.73 12.85 3.60
N GLU A 27 14.51 11.85 3.17
CA GLU A 27 14.56 10.52 3.81
C GLU A 27 14.91 10.61 5.30
N ALA A 28 15.74 11.58 5.69
CA ALA A 28 16.13 11.81 7.09
C ALA A 28 15.00 12.38 7.96
N ASP A 29 13.96 12.95 7.35
CA ASP A 29 12.84 13.60 8.05
C ASP A 29 11.64 12.67 8.26
N PHE A 30 11.70 11.43 7.75
CA PHE A 30 10.66 10.42 8.02
C PHE A 30 10.57 10.10 9.51
N LYS A 31 9.37 10.21 10.06
CA LYS A 31 9.09 9.95 11.47
C LYS A 31 8.42 8.60 11.62
N GLY A 32 8.58 7.96 12.78
CA GLY A 32 7.92 6.68 13.07
C GLY A 32 6.40 6.67 12.83
N GLU A 33 5.75 7.83 12.97
CA GLU A 33 4.33 7.99 12.62
C GLU A 33 4.05 7.76 11.13
N ASP A 34 4.91 8.24 10.22
CA ASP A 34 4.74 8.08 8.78
C ASP A 34 4.80 6.58 8.38
N PHE A 35 5.70 5.81 9.03
CA PHE A 35 5.81 4.36 8.85
C PHE A 35 4.52 3.63 9.27
N ASN A 36 3.94 4.03 10.40
CA ASN A 36 2.70 3.45 10.92
C ASN A 36 1.50 3.83 10.04
N LEU A 37 1.39 5.09 9.63
CA LEU A 37 0.34 5.56 8.74
C LEU A 37 0.38 4.82 7.39
N PHE A 38 1.57 4.69 6.79
CA PHE A 38 1.76 3.94 5.56
C PHE A 38 1.33 2.47 5.72
N GLN A 39 1.74 1.82 6.81
CA GLN A 39 1.35 0.43 7.10
C GLN A 39 -0.17 0.28 7.20
N VAL A 40 -0.81 1.13 8.01
CA VAL A 40 -2.27 1.06 8.25
C VAL A 40 -3.05 1.30 6.96
N ALA A 41 -2.70 2.33 6.20
CA ALA A 41 -3.39 2.63 4.94
C ALA A 41 -3.16 1.55 3.88
N GLY A 42 -1.93 1.03 3.76
CA GLY A 42 -1.63 -0.07 2.84
C GLY A 42 -2.32 -1.38 3.24
N GLN A 43 -2.40 -1.69 4.53
CA GLN A 43 -3.17 -2.84 5.03
C GLN A 43 -4.66 -2.70 4.70
N LYS A 44 -5.24 -1.52 4.92
CA LYS A 44 -6.63 -1.24 4.56
C LYS A 44 -6.87 -1.41 3.06
N CYS A 45 -5.92 -0.97 2.22
CA CYS A 45 -5.99 -1.22 0.77
C CYS A 45 -6.05 -2.72 0.45
N LEU A 46 -5.27 -3.55 1.13
CA LEU A 46 -5.29 -5.00 0.92
C LEU A 46 -6.62 -5.63 1.38
N GLU A 47 -7.10 -5.25 2.55
CA GLU A 47 -8.33 -5.78 3.16
C GLU A 47 -9.58 -5.40 2.34
N ASP A 48 -9.63 -4.17 1.81
CA ASP A 48 -10.74 -3.66 1.00
C ASP A 48 -10.66 -4.10 -0.49
N GLY A 49 -9.63 -4.86 -0.87
CA GLY A 49 -9.49 -5.42 -2.22
C GLY A 49 -8.85 -4.50 -3.25
N TYR A 50 -8.16 -3.44 -2.81
CA TYR A 50 -7.41 -2.50 -3.64
C TYR A 50 -5.95 -2.89 -3.87
N ALA A 51 -5.66 -4.19 -3.93
CA ALA A 51 -4.28 -4.69 -4.13
C ALA A 51 -3.68 -4.23 -5.47
N ALA A 52 -4.50 -4.08 -6.52
CA ALA A 52 -4.02 -3.57 -7.81
C ALA A 52 -3.55 -2.11 -7.71
N GLN A 53 -4.31 -1.24 -7.04
CA GLN A 53 -3.96 0.17 -6.85
C GLN A 53 -2.76 0.32 -5.91
N LEU A 54 -2.66 -0.50 -4.88
CA LEU A 54 -1.48 -0.55 -4.02
C LEU A 54 -0.23 -0.96 -4.81
N LEU A 55 -0.34 -1.92 -5.73
CA LEU A 55 0.75 -2.32 -6.61
C LEU A 55 1.21 -1.15 -7.50
N GLU A 56 0.29 -0.37 -8.07
CA GLU A 56 0.62 0.84 -8.85
C GLU A 56 1.38 1.87 -8.01
N VAL A 57 0.97 2.09 -6.75
CA VAL A 57 1.69 2.98 -5.83
C VAL A 57 3.10 2.46 -5.56
N ILE A 58 3.28 1.16 -5.36
CA ILE A 58 4.58 0.55 -5.07
C ILE A 58 5.53 0.60 -6.27
N GLN A 59 5.00 0.42 -7.49
CA GLN A 59 5.79 0.43 -8.73
C GLN A 59 6.14 1.84 -9.22
N ASN A 60 5.51 2.87 -8.68
CA ASN A 60 5.76 4.24 -9.09
C ASN A 60 7.15 4.71 -8.64
N GLU A 61 8.03 5.03 -9.59
CA GLU A 61 9.39 5.50 -9.33
C GLU A 61 9.47 6.72 -8.40
N LYS A 62 8.44 7.59 -8.40
CA LYS A 62 8.39 8.74 -7.48
C LYS A 62 8.28 8.31 -6.01
N ASN A 63 7.82 7.09 -5.75
CA ASN A 63 7.61 6.55 -4.42
C ASN A 63 8.79 5.72 -3.93
N LYS A 64 9.83 5.52 -4.76
CA LYS A 64 10.92 4.56 -4.50
C LYS A 64 11.60 4.74 -3.14
N VAL A 65 11.87 5.98 -2.73
CA VAL A 65 12.48 6.28 -1.41
C VAL A 65 11.54 5.88 -0.28
N ILE A 66 10.24 6.13 -0.43
CA ILE A 66 9.21 5.75 0.54
C ILE A 66 9.10 4.23 0.62
N ILE A 67 9.01 3.54 -0.52
CA ILE A 67 8.89 2.07 -0.58
C ILE A 67 10.12 1.39 -0.01
N LYS A 68 11.32 1.90 -0.30
CA LYS A 68 12.59 1.41 0.27
C LYS A 68 12.56 1.46 1.81
N ASN A 69 12.03 2.52 2.40
CA ASN A 69 12.04 2.73 3.84
C ASN A 69 10.85 2.08 4.56
N MET A 70 9.65 2.22 4.01
CA MET A 70 8.39 1.89 4.68
C MET A 70 7.72 0.63 4.11
N GLY A 71 8.10 0.18 2.92
CA GLY A 71 7.47 -0.96 2.23
C GLY A 71 7.50 -2.24 3.05
N TRP A 72 8.50 -2.43 3.90
CA TRP A 72 8.69 -3.66 4.69
C TRP A 72 7.54 -3.89 5.66
N ASN A 73 6.89 -2.81 6.09
CA ASN A 73 5.75 -2.87 7.00
C ASN A 73 4.51 -3.54 6.37
N LEU A 74 4.49 -3.71 5.04
CA LEU A 74 3.41 -4.41 4.34
C LEU A 74 3.59 -5.93 4.27
N ILE A 75 4.76 -6.46 4.64
CA ILE A 75 5.04 -7.91 4.50
C ILE A 75 4.05 -8.76 5.30
N SER A 76 3.81 -8.44 6.58
CA SER A 76 2.87 -9.19 7.40
C SER A 76 1.42 -9.11 6.87
N PRO A 77 0.86 -7.93 6.55
CA PRO A 77 -0.43 -7.81 5.87
C PRO A 77 -0.52 -8.61 4.57
N LEU A 78 0.49 -8.52 3.69
CA LEU A 78 0.52 -9.23 2.41
C LEU A 78 0.47 -10.75 2.58
N VAL A 79 1.31 -11.28 3.46
CA VAL A 79 1.35 -12.72 3.73
C VAL A 79 -0.01 -13.21 4.22
N ARG A 80 -0.67 -12.47 5.13
CA ARG A 80 -2.02 -12.79 5.58
C ARG A 80 -3.01 -12.82 4.41
N CYS A 81 -3.03 -11.80 3.56
CA CYS A 81 -3.92 -11.74 2.39
C CYS A 81 -3.67 -12.90 1.41
N ILE A 82 -2.41 -13.23 1.12
CA ILE A 82 -2.03 -14.34 0.24
C ILE A 82 -2.58 -15.68 0.76
N PHE A 83 -2.55 -15.90 2.08
CA PHE A 83 -3.09 -17.11 2.70
C PHE A 83 -4.62 -17.13 2.80
N MET A 84 -5.28 -15.97 2.78
CA MET A 84 -6.75 -15.88 2.81
C MET A 84 -7.40 -16.14 1.45
N TYR A 85 -6.73 -15.77 0.35
CA TYR A 85 -7.27 -15.96 -0.99
C TYR A 85 -7.01 -17.36 -1.55
N LYS A 86 -7.94 -17.84 -2.39
CA LYS A 86 -7.76 -19.09 -3.15
C LYS A 86 -6.70 -18.91 -4.23
N GLN A 87 -6.16 -20.02 -4.75
CA GLN A 87 -5.06 -19.95 -5.71
C GLN A 87 -5.40 -19.19 -7.00
N GLU A 88 -6.62 -19.33 -7.49
CA GLU A 88 -7.13 -18.75 -8.75
C GLU A 88 -7.74 -17.35 -8.58
N ASP A 89 -7.61 -16.74 -7.40
CA ASP A 89 -8.15 -15.41 -7.13
C ASP A 89 -7.18 -14.33 -7.63
N ASP A 90 -7.62 -13.45 -8.53
CA ASP A 90 -6.84 -12.32 -9.04
C ASP A 90 -6.25 -11.46 -7.91
N LYS A 91 -6.94 -11.35 -6.77
CA LYS A 91 -6.44 -10.63 -5.59
C LYS A 91 -5.18 -11.28 -5.01
N ARG A 92 -5.09 -12.61 -5.06
CA ARG A 92 -3.89 -13.35 -4.64
C ARG A 92 -2.72 -13.06 -5.57
N GLU A 93 -2.96 -13.03 -6.88
CA GLU A 93 -1.93 -12.68 -7.87
C GLU A 93 -1.38 -11.28 -7.60
N HIS A 94 -2.25 -10.29 -7.39
CA HIS A 94 -1.80 -8.94 -7.04
C HIS A 94 -0.98 -8.90 -5.74
N CYS A 95 -1.39 -9.62 -4.69
CA CYS A 95 -0.61 -9.67 -3.45
C CYS A 95 0.77 -10.33 -3.66
N LEU A 96 0.86 -11.40 -4.46
CA LEU A 96 2.12 -12.06 -4.80
C LEU A 96 3.03 -11.12 -5.61
N ARG A 97 2.48 -10.37 -6.56
CA ARG A 97 3.22 -9.37 -7.33
C ARG A 97 3.73 -8.24 -6.46
N ILE A 98 2.93 -7.75 -5.51
CA ILE A 98 3.42 -6.77 -4.53
C ILE A 98 4.59 -7.34 -3.75
N LEU A 99 4.47 -8.56 -3.23
CA LEU A 99 5.53 -9.20 -2.45
C LEU A 99 6.83 -9.33 -3.25
N ASP A 100 6.74 -9.74 -4.52
CA ASP A 100 7.88 -9.82 -5.44
C ASP A 100 8.52 -8.44 -5.69
N GLN A 101 7.71 -7.40 -5.97
CA GLN A 101 8.22 -6.04 -6.14
C GLN A 101 8.94 -5.52 -4.89
N LEU A 102 8.38 -5.77 -3.70
CA LEU A 102 9.01 -5.39 -2.44
C LEU A 102 10.33 -6.14 -2.23
N ALA A 103 10.38 -7.44 -2.54
CA ALA A 103 11.60 -8.21 -2.44
C ALA A 103 12.73 -7.64 -3.33
N GLN A 104 12.41 -7.23 -4.56
CA GLN A 104 13.38 -6.61 -5.48
C GLN A 104 13.92 -5.24 -5.03
N VAL A 105 13.25 -4.58 -4.08
CA VAL A 105 13.73 -3.30 -3.51
C VAL A 105 14.82 -3.54 -2.47
N TRP A 106 14.81 -4.67 -1.76
CA TRP A 106 15.74 -4.95 -0.64
C TRP A 106 16.75 -6.06 -0.91
N PHE A 107 16.54 -6.89 -1.93
CA PHE A 107 17.46 -7.97 -2.36
C PHE A 107 18.01 -7.70 -3.75
#